data_AF-A0A3D3BSS9-F1
#
_entry.id   AF-A0A3D3BSS9-F1
#
_cell.length_a   1.000
_cell.length_b   1.000
_cell.length_c   1.000
_cell.angle_alpha   90.00
_cell.angle_beta   90.00
_cell.angle_gamma   90.00
#
_symmetry.space_group_name_H-M   'P 1'
#
loop_
_entity.id
_entity.type
_entity.pdbx_description
1 polymer ?
#
loop_
_entity_poly.entity_id
_entity_poly.type
_entity_poly.pdbx_seq_one_letter_code
_entity_poly.pdbx_strand_id
1 'polypeptide(L)'
;HEFARGLGVPIQTYPLFENALRHRDQHSLQSHLAAMASLMQPFNAVASQNPYASYGEPRSAQELATVTAENRFICLPYPKWMNAMDGVNQGAAVILTSVAKARELDIGEDKWVFLHGCSEANERLLVSERLNYSSSPALGMNTRQALAMAGKTLAEMEYFDIYSCFPSAVAIACEELGLACDDPRGLTVTGGLPFFGGPGNNYSLHGIASMVEKLRRKPSAFGLITANGGYLTKHASGVYSCQPLASEWQLPDSDSIQREVDSLDYPVFTETPQGDATIETYTVCFKRGEPVRSIVIGRLLTTDERFVANTAAEPQLFDDLIKHDWIGRRGQVRQCGELNLFEPV
;
A
#
# COMPACT_ATOMS: atom_id res chain seq x y z
N HIS A 1 6.06 -13.00 17.64
CA HIS A 1 7.46 -12.87 17.18
C HIS A 1 7.74 -11.59 16.38
N GLU A 2 6.84 -11.12 15.50
CA GLU A 2 7.08 -9.94 14.62
C GLU A 2 7.31 -8.64 15.41
N PHE A 3 6.38 -8.28 16.31
CA PHE A 3 6.46 -7.06 17.12
C PHE A 3 7.76 -6.97 17.93
N ALA A 4 8.20 -8.09 18.51
CA ALA A 4 9.44 -8.15 19.30
C ALA A 4 10.68 -7.75 18.47
N ARG A 5 10.66 -7.95 17.15
CA ARG A 5 11.76 -7.66 16.22
C ARG A 5 11.56 -6.36 15.42
N GLY A 6 10.50 -5.60 15.73
CA GLY A 6 10.23 -4.29 15.13
C GLY A 6 9.26 -4.29 13.96
N LEU A 7 8.71 -5.44 13.57
CA LEU A 7 7.62 -5.56 12.60
C LEU A 7 6.29 -5.37 13.32
N GLY A 8 5.61 -4.24 13.12
CA GLY A 8 4.38 -3.99 13.87
C GLY A 8 3.81 -2.58 13.82
N VAL A 9 4.54 -1.60 13.29
CA VAL A 9 3.95 -0.31 12.90
C VAL A 9 4.14 -0.09 11.40
N PRO A 10 3.17 0.53 10.68
CA PRO A 10 3.23 0.66 9.23
C PRO A 10 4.51 1.32 8.72
N ILE A 11 4.95 2.41 9.36
CA ILE A 11 6.18 3.15 8.98
C ILE A 11 7.46 2.31 9.08
N GLN A 12 7.46 1.21 9.84
CA GLN A 12 8.60 0.27 9.97
C GLN A 12 8.43 -0.96 9.08
N THR A 13 7.22 -1.23 8.61
CA THR A 13 6.85 -2.47 7.91
C THR A 13 6.76 -2.26 6.40
N TYR A 14 6.07 -1.21 5.95
CA TYR A 14 5.98 -0.88 4.53
C TYR A 14 7.33 -0.68 3.80
N PRO A 15 8.38 -0.14 4.45
CA PRO A 15 9.67 0.01 3.79
C PRO A 15 10.31 -1.32 3.37
N LEU A 16 9.88 -2.46 3.93
CA LEU A 16 10.35 -3.79 3.50
C LEU A 16 9.79 -4.16 2.13
N PHE A 17 8.52 -3.82 1.84
CA PHE A 17 7.98 -3.98 0.49
C PHE A 17 8.69 -3.04 -0.48
N GLU A 18 8.93 -1.79 -0.06
CA GLU A 18 9.61 -0.81 -0.90
C GLU A 18 11.05 -1.20 -1.26
N ASN A 19 11.84 -1.68 -0.29
CA ASN A 19 13.20 -2.11 -0.60
C ASN A 19 13.21 -3.36 -1.49
N ALA A 20 12.21 -4.24 -1.37
CA ALA A 20 12.06 -5.36 -2.30
C ALA A 20 11.75 -4.88 -3.73
N LEU A 21 10.88 -3.88 -3.90
CA LEU A 21 10.64 -3.23 -5.20
C LEU A 21 11.90 -2.54 -5.72
N ARG A 22 12.60 -1.77 -4.86
CA ARG A 22 13.87 -1.11 -5.21
C ARG A 22 14.89 -2.09 -5.76
N HIS A 23 15.05 -3.24 -5.09
CA HIS A 23 15.99 -4.27 -5.50
C HIS A 23 15.58 -4.95 -6.81
N ARG A 24 14.30 -5.33 -6.93
CA ARG A 24 13.74 -5.93 -8.16
C ARG A 24 13.97 -5.02 -9.37
N ASP A 25 13.73 -3.73 -9.20
CA ASP A 25 13.87 -2.72 -10.25
C ASP A 25 15.32 -2.27 -10.44
N GLN A 26 16.26 -2.84 -9.68
CA GLN A 26 17.71 -2.56 -9.72
C GLN A 26 18.04 -1.07 -9.54
N HIS A 27 17.22 -0.37 -8.75
CA HIS A 27 17.41 1.04 -8.49
C HIS A 27 18.46 1.26 -7.39
N SER A 28 19.38 2.19 -7.64
CA SER A 28 20.09 2.88 -6.57
C SER A 28 19.09 3.59 -5.65
N LEU A 29 19.50 3.90 -4.41
CA LEU A 29 18.65 4.67 -3.49
C LEU A 29 18.19 6.01 -4.09
N GLN A 30 19.09 6.72 -4.78
CA GLN A 30 18.77 8.02 -5.39
C GLN A 30 17.74 7.89 -6.52
N SER A 31 17.93 6.94 -7.45
CA SER A 31 16.97 6.70 -8.53
C SER A 31 15.62 6.23 -7.99
N HIS A 32 15.61 5.46 -6.91
CA HIS A 32 14.38 4.98 -6.30
C HIS A 32 13.60 6.09 -5.57
N LEU A 33 14.30 6.99 -4.86
CA LEU A 33 13.69 8.20 -4.30
C LEU A 33 13.03 9.06 -5.39
N ALA A 34 13.70 9.21 -6.55
CA ALA A 34 13.12 9.90 -7.69
C ALA A 34 11.88 9.18 -8.26
N ALA A 35 11.92 7.85 -8.38
CA ALA A 35 10.79 7.06 -8.86
C ALA A 35 9.57 7.16 -7.93
N MET A 36 9.76 7.01 -6.61
CA MET A 36 8.69 7.20 -5.62
C MET A 36 8.13 8.62 -5.67
N ALA A 37 8.99 9.63 -5.86
CA ALA A 37 8.53 11.01 -5.96
C ALA A 37 7.75 11.30 -7.24
N SER A 38 8.16 10.75 -8.38
CA SER A 38 7.39 10.85 -9.62
C SER A 38 6.03 10.17 -9.49
N LEU A 39 5.94 9.04 -8.79
CA LEU A 39 4.67 8.36 -8.50
C LEU A 39 3.76 9.19 -7.58
N MET A 40 4.31 9.79 -6.53
CA MET A 40 3.52 10.47 -5.49
C MET A 40 3.25 11.95 -5.79
N GLN A 41 3.98 12.59 -6.70
CA GLN A 41 3.77 14.00 -7.04
C GLN A 41 2.35 14.25 -7.61
N PRO A 42 1.80 13.42 -8.53
CA PRO A 42 0.41 13.57 -8.97
C PRO A 42 -0.62 13.47 -7.83
N PHE A 43 -0.37 12.63 -6.82
CA PHE A 43 -1.23 12.57 -5.62
C PHE A 43 -1.20 13.90 -4.86
N ASN A 44 -0.02 14.48 -4.65
CA ASN A 44 0.11 15.80 -4.03
C ASN A 44 -0.58 16.90 -4.85
N ALA A 45 -0.48 16.85 -6.18
CA ALA A 45 -1.15 17.80 -7.06
C ALA A 45 -2.68 17.74 -6.90
N VAL A 46 -3.27 16.55 -6.81
CA VAL A 46 -4.71 16.37 -6.53
C VAL A 46 -5.05 16.85 -5.11
N ALA A 47 -4.25 16.51 -4.10
CA ALA A 47 -4.46 16.94 -2.72
C ALA A 47 -4.43 18.48 -2.59
N SER A 48 -3.54 19.16 -3.30
CA SER A 48 -3.41 20.62 -3.25
C SER A 48 -4.61 21.39 -3.79
N GLN A 49 -5.43 20.74 -4.61
CA GLN A 49 -6.67 21.29 -5.13
C GLN A 49 -7.90 20.82 -4.35
N ASN A 50 -7.72 19.88 -3.41
CA ASN A 50 -8.78 19.32 -2.61
C ASN A 50 -8.96 20.16 -1.32
N PRO A 51 -10.08 20.88 -1.14
CA PRO A 51 -10.28 21.75 0.01
C PRO A 51 -10.35 21.00 1.36
N TYR A 52 -10.49 19.67 1.34
CA TYR A 52 -10.50 18.84 2.54
C TYR A 52 -9.11 18.30 2.92
N ALA A 53 -8.08 18.51 2.09
CA ALA A 53 -6.72 18.05 2.37
C ALA A 53 -6.09 18.85 3.52
N SER A 54 -5.44 18.15 4.46
CA SER A 54 -4.75 18.77 5.61
C SER A 54 -3.27 19.08 5.35
N TYR A 55 -2.62 18.37 4.42
CA TYR A 55 -1.20 18.53 4.10
C TYR A 55 -0.96 18.79 2.60
N GLY A 56 -1.97 19.33 1.92
CA GLY A 56 -1.99 19.58 0.46
C GLY A 56 -1.10 20.73 -0.02
N GLU A 57 -0.06 21.13 0.72
CA GLU A 57 0.89 22.12 0.20
C GLU A 57 1.52 21.56 -1.10
N PRO A 58 1.49 22.33 -2.21
CA PRO A 58 2.06 21.89 -3.48
C PRO A 58 3.56 21.63 -3.36
N ARG A 59 4.00 20.46 -3.80
CA ARG A 59 5.40 20.04 -3.83
C ARG A 59 5.74 19.47 -5.20
N SER A 60 6.94 19.80 -5.66
CA SER A 60 7.54 19.17 -6.83
C SER A 60 8.06 17.77 -6.50
N ALA A 61 8.24 16.93 -7.53
CA ALA A 61 8.87 15.62 -7.36
C ALA A 61 10.29 15.75 -6.78
N GLN A 62 11.02 16.81 -7.16
CA GLN A 62 12.36 17.06 -6.60
C GLN A 62 12.29 17.31 -5.09
N GLU A 63 11.35 18.11 -4.59
CA GLU A 63 11.18 18.36 -3.16
C GLU A 63 10.80 17.10 -2.40
N LEU A 64 9.93 16.25 -2.97
CA LEU A 64 9.53 14.98 -2.37
C LEU A 64 10.71 13.98 -2.28
N ALA A 65 11.56 13.94 -3.31
CA ALA A 65 12.73 13.05 -3.36
C ALA A 65 13.91 13.54 -2.51
N THR A 66 14.03 14.85 -2.28
CA THR A 66 15.20 15.43 -1.61
C THR A 66 15.12 15.21 -0.09
N VAL A 67 16.08 14.48 0.45
CA VAL A 67 16.25 14.30 1.89
C VAL A 67 16.80 15.58 2.49
N THR A 68 16.10 16.14 3.47
CA THR A 68 16.52 17.35 4.21
C THR A 68 16.32 17.14 5.70
N ALA A 69 16.66 18.13 6.53
CA ALA A 69 16.34 18.07 7.96
C ALA A 69 14.81 17.94 8.20
N GLU A 70 14.00 18.59 7.35
CA GLU A 70 12.55 18.52 7.42
C GLU A 70 12.01 17.22 6.78
N ASN A 71 12.46 16.91 5.57
CA ASN A 71 12.13 15.67 4.85
C ASN A 71 13.13 14.55 5.15
N ARG A 72 13.44 14.35 6.44
CA ARG A 72 14.41 13.35 6.89
C ARG A 72 13.88 11.93 6.71
N PHE A 73 14.76 10.94 6.71
CA PHE A 73 14.36 9.53 6.77
C PHE A 73 13.57 9.20 8.04
N ILE A 74 12.51 8.41 7.86
CA ILE A 74 11.76 7.77 8.94
C ILE A 74 12.19 6.32 9.05
N CYS A 75 12.06 5.58 7.94
CA CYS A 75 12.64 4.26 7.73
C CYS A 75 13.08 4.18 6.27
N LEU A 76 14.26 3.62 5.99
CA LEU A 76 14.76 3.49 4.62
C LEU A 76 13.80 2.63 3.76
N PRO A 77 13.32 3.10 2.59
CA PRO A 77 13.80 4.26 1.84
C PRO A 77 12.92 5.52 1.97
N TYR A 78 11.96 5.56 2.88
CA TYR A 78 11.00 6.65 3.01
C TYR A 78 11.50 7.87 3.79
N PRO A 79 11.66 9.03 3.14
CA PRO A 79 11.68 10.30 3.84
C PRO A 79 10.28 10.68 4.32
N LYS A 80 10.18 11.66 5.22
CA LYS A 80 8.93 12.08 5.88
C LYS A 80 7.73 12.14 4.94
N TRP A 81 7.84 12.79 3.78
CA TRP A 81 6.72 13.03 2.87
C TRP A 81 6.28 11.81 2.04
N MET A 82 6.97 10.67 2.17
CA MET A 82 6.56 9.38 1.60
C MET A 82 5.83 8.48 2.61
N ASN A 83 5.50 9.01 3.79
CA ASN A 83 4.76 8.29 4.81
C ASN A 83 3.34 8.86 4.92
N ALA A 84 2.36 8.00 5.22
CA ALA A 84 1.02 8.43 5.56
C ALA A 84 1.03 9.44 6.73
N MET A 85 0.18 10.46 6.63
CA MET A 85 0.05 11.50 7.64
C MET A 85 -1.33 11.39 8.31
N ASP A 86 -1.36 10.92 9.55
CA ASP A 86 -2.60 10.57 10.26
C ASP A 86 -3.06 11.59 11.32
N GLY A 87 -2.25 12.61 11.60
CA GLY A 87 -2.53 13.67 12.57
C GLY A 87 -3.58 14.69 12.11
N VAL A 88 -4.78 14.24 11.72
CA VAL A 88 -5.84 15.07 11.15
C VAL A 88 -7.15 15.00 11.95
N ASN A 89 -7.98 16.04 11.83
CA ASN A 89 -9.36 16.07 12.32
C ASN A 89 -10.32 16.14 11.14
N GLN A 90 -10.76 14.98 10.64
CA GLN A 90 -11.62 14.88 9.47
C GLN A 90 -12.67 13.79 9.67
N GLY A 91 -13.82 13.92 8.99
CA GLY A 91 -14.86 12.91 8.95
C GLY A 91 -15.48 12.82 7.57
N ALA A 92 -15.93 11.62 7.21
CA ALA A 92 -16.71 11.35 6.01
C ALA A 92 -17.90 10.48 6.37
N ALA A 93 -18.99 10.62 5.62
CA ALA A 93 -20.17 9.80 5.74
C ALA A 93 -20.74 9.50 4.36
N VAL A 94 -21.29 8.31 4.19
CA VAL A 94 -22.02 7.90 3.00
C VAL A 94 -23.41 7.47 3.44
N ILE A 95 -24.43 7.94 2.74
CA ILE A 95 -25.82 7.53 2.95
C ILE A 95 -26.15 6.53 1.85
N LEU A 96 -26.42 5.28 2.25
CA LEU A 96 -26.90 4.23 1.36
C LEU A 96 -28.38 4.01 1.57
N THR A 97 -29.11 3.78 0.49
CA THR A 97 -30.54 3.51 0.52
C THR A 97 -30.95 2.71 -0.71
N SER A 98 -32.15 2.11 -0.69
CA SER A 98 -32.71 1.48 -1.88
C SER A 98 -33.27 2.54 -2.84
N VAL A 99 -33.34 2.21 -4.13
CA VAL A 99 -33.99 3.08 -5.13
C VAL A 99 -35.44 3.40 -4.74
N ALA A 100 -36.18 2.41 -4.21
CA ALA A 100 -37.55 2.60 -3.75
C ALA A 100 -37.64 3.66 -2.63
N LYS A 101 -36.75 3.58 -1.64
CA LYS A 101 -36.72 4.55 -0.54
C LYS A 101 -36.20 5.92 -0.99
N ALA A 102 -35.26 5.98 -1.93
CA ALA A 102 -34.82 7.25 -2.52
C ALA A 102 -35.97 7.98 -3.23
N ARG A 103 -36.82 7.26 -3.97
CA ARG A 103 -38.03 7.80 -4.61
C ARG A 103 -39.08 8.25 -3.59
N GLU A 104 -39.31 7.45 -2.55
CA GLU A 104 -40.24 7.81 -1.46
C GLU A 104 -39.84 9.12 -0.76
N LEU A 105 -38.53 9.37 -0.62
CA LEU A 105 -37.97 10.57 0.01
C LEU A 105 -37.71 11.73 -0.98
N ASP A 106 -38.16 11.63 -2.24
CA ASP A 106 -37.96 12.63 -3.29
C ASP A 106 -36.49 13.01 -3.53
N ILE A 107 -35.59 12.03 -3.44
CA ILE A 107 -34.17 12.21 -3.75
C ILE A 107 -34.00 12.10 -5.27
N GLY A 108 -33.68 13.23 -5.93
CA GLY A 108 -33.44 13.29 -7.38
C GLY A 108 -32.42 12.25 -7.91
N GLU A 109 -32.72 11.66 -9.06
CA GLU A 109 -31.91 10.60 -9.68
C GLU A 109 -30.50 11.08 -10.07
N ASP A 110 -30.31 12.39 -10.27
CA ASP A 110 -29.01 13.04 -10.48
C ASP A 110 -28.05 12.89 -9.28
N LYS A 111 -28.57 12.56 -8.10
CA LYS A 111 -27.78 12.28 -6.90
C LYS A 111 -27.41 10.81 -6.76
N TRP A 112 -27.97 9.92 -7.56
CA TRP A 112 -27.78 8.49 -7.35
C TRP A 112 -26.44 8.02 -7.92
N VAL A 113 -25.74 7.23 -7.12
CA VAL A 113 -24.51 6.54 -7.51
C VAL A 113 -24.64 5.10 -7.03
N PHE A 114 -24.45 4.16 -7.94
CA PHE A 114 -24.61 2.75 -7.69
C PHE A 114 -23.24 2.09 -7.50
N LEU A 115 -23.17 1.13 -6.58
CA LEU A 115 -22.06 0.19 -6.48
C LEU A 115 -22.30 -0.94 -7.49
N HIS A 116 -21.66 -0.85 -8.66
CA HIS A 116 -21.80 -1.82 -9.75
C HIS A 116 -21.13 -3.14 -9.45
N GLY A 117 -20.00 -3.10 -8.74
CA GLY A 117 -19.31 -4.30 -8.33
C GLY A 117 -18.44 -4.06 -7.11
N CYS A 118 -18.30 -5.07 -6.28
CA CYS A 118 -17.38 -5.08 -5.15
C CYS A 118 -16.77 -6.47 -4.97
N SER A 119 -15.72 -6.53 -4.17
CA SER A 119 -15.10 -7.77 -3.72
C SER A 119 -14.15 -7.44 -2.58
N GLU A 120 -13.81 -8.45 -1.78
CA GLU A 120 -12.79 -8.38 -0.75
C GLU A 120 -11.97 -9.67 -0.72
N ALA A 121 -10.69 -9.54 -0.36
CA ALA A 121 -9.80 -10.66 -0.13
C ALA A 121 -8.68 -10.24 0.80
N ASN A 122 -8.10 -11.20 1.52
CA ASN A 122 -7.01 -10.96 2.44
C ASN A 122 -5.77 -11.75 2.04
N GLU A 123 -4.62 -11.10 2.17
CA GLU A 123 -3.33 -11.77 2.22
C GLU A 123 -3.11 -12.46 3.57
N ARG A 124 -2.00 -13.20 3.69
CA ARG A 124 -1.55 -13.72 5.00
C ARG A 124 -1.46 -12.60 6.03
N LEU A 125 -1.96 -12.87 7.23
CA LEU A 125 -2.03 -11.87 8.30
C LEU A 125 -0.63 -11.38 8.69
N LEU A 126 0.31 -12.30 8.82
CA LEU A 126 1.69 -12.01 9.19
C LEU A 126 2.50 -11.62 7.96
N VAL A 127 3.36 -10.62 8.12
CA VAL A 127 4.21 -10.08 7.04
C VAL A 127 5.34 -11.06 6.72
N SER A 128 5.80 -11.79 7.73
CA SER A 128 6.75 -12.88 7.60
C SER A 128 6.20 -14.08 6.80
N GLU A 129 4.89 -14.22 6.64
CA GLU A 129 4.27 -15.33 5.90
C GLU A 129 3.90 -14.96 4.46
N ARG A 130 4.24 -13.76 3.98
CA ARG A 130 3.87 -13.30 2.63
C ARG A 130 4.51 -14.13 1.53
N LEU A 131 3.81 -14.25 0.40
CA LEU A 131 4.35 -14.94 -0.77
C LEU A 131 5.72 -14.37 -1.15
N ASN A 132 5.79 -13.04 -1.24
CA ASN A 132 7.01 -12.25 -1.40
C ASN A 132 6.73 -10.82 -0.89
N TYR A 133 7.68 -9.91 -1.11
CA TYR A 133 7.59 -8.51 -0.67
C TYR A 133 7.35 -7.52 -1.81
N SER A 134 7.00 -7.98 -3.01
CA SER A 134 6.82 -7.14 -4.20
C SER A 134 5.48 -7.35 -4.92
N SER A 135 4.54 -8.09 -4.33
CA SER A 135 3.22 -8.39 -4.89
C SER A 135 2.16 -8.48 -3.81
N SER A 136 0.89 -8.42 -4.23
CA SER A 136 -0.27 -8.65 -3.36
C SER A 136 -1.38 -9.35 -4.18
N PRO A 137 -1.25 -10.65 -4.46
CA PRO A 137 -2.21 -11.40 -5.29
C PRO A 137 -3.67 -11.23 -4.88
N ALA A 138 -3.96 -11.13 -3.58
CA ALA A 138 -5.31 -10.89 -3.07
C ALA A 138 -5.89 -9.58 -3.62
N LEU A 139 -5.06 -8.53 -3.75
CA LEU A 139 -5.46 -7.26 -4.37
C LEU A 139 -5.90 -7.46 -5.82
N GLY A 140 -5.06 -8.08 -6.65
CA GLY A 140 -5.36 -8.31 -8.05
C GLY A 140 -6.61 -9.18 -8.24
N MET A 141 -6.74 -10.26 -7.46
CA MET A 141 -7.87 -11.19 -7.55
C MET A 141 -9.21 -10.53 -7.15
N ASN A 142 -9.26 -9.81 -6.02
CA ASN A 142 -10.52 -9.16 -5.60
C ASN A 142 -10.91 -8.04 -6.58
N THR A 143 -9.97 -7.25 -7.09
CA THR A 143 -10.32 -6.19 -8.05
C THR A 143 -10.84 -6.77 -9.38
N ARG A 144 -10.28 -7.89 -9.85
CA ARG A 144 -10.83 -8.61 -11.02
C ARG A 144 -12.25 -9.09 -10.78
N GLN A 145 -12.56 -9.62 -9.60
CA GLN A 145 -13.94 -10.02 -9.27
C GLN A 145 -14.88 -8.82 -9.21
N ALA A 146 -14.47 -7.70 -8.60
CA ALA A 146 -15.28 -6.47 -8.55
C ALA A 146 -15.57 -5.90 -9.95
N LEU A 147 -14.58 -5.90 -10.85
CA LEU A 147 -14.75 -5.52 -12.25
C LEU A 147 -15.68 -6.48 -13.01
N ALA A 148 -15.52 -7.78 -12.82
CA ALA A 148 -16.37 -8.80 -13.42
C ALA A 148 -17.83 -8.67 -12.95
N MET A 149 -18.05 -8.45 -11.65
CA MET A 149 -19.37 -8.18 -11.07
C MET A 149 -20.03 -6.94 -11.70
N ALA A 150 -19.24 -5.89 -11.97
CA ALA A 150 -19.70 -4.69 -12.66
C ALA A 150 -19.94 -4.89 -14.17
N GLY A 151 -19.52 -6.02 -14.76
CA GLY A 151 -19.51 -6.23 -16.20
C GLY A 151 -18.58 -5.24 -16.93
N LYS A 152 -17.46 -4.88 -16.28
CA LYS A 152 -16.52 -3.86 -16.74
C LYS A 152 -15.08 -4.37 -16.81
N THR A 153 -14.28 -3.67 -17.59
CA THR A 153 -12.83 -3.82 -17.65
C THR A 153 -12.15 -2.61 -17.02
N LEU A 154 -10.87 -2.75 -16.65
CA LEU A 154 -10.08 -1.64 -16.11
C LEU A 154 -9.95 -0.46 -17.09
N ALA A 155 -9.94 -0.74 -18.39
CA ALA A 155 -9.87 0.28 -19.43
C ALA A 155 -11.13 1.17 -19.50
N GLU A 156 -12.28 0.68 -19.01
CA GLU A 156 -13.53 1.44 -18.96
C GLU A 156 -13.64 2.33 -17.72
N MET A 157 -12.68 2.25 -16.79
CA MET A 157 -12.64 3.13 -15.63
C MET A 157 -12.05 4.47 -16.03
N GLU A 158 -12.75 5.55 -15.68
CA GLU A 158 -12.30 6.92 -15.94
C GLU A 158 -11.63 7.54 -14.73
N TYR A 159 -12.04 7.14 -13.53
CA TYR A 159 -11.52 7.65 -12.27
C TYR A 159 -11.00 6.52 -11.39
N PHE A 160 -9.92 6.80 -10.67
CA PHE A 160 -9.34 5.88 -9.71
C PHE A 160 -9.17 6.56 -8.35
N ASP A 161 -9.41 5.82 -7.27
CA ASP A 161 -8.76 6.10 -5.99
C ASP A 161 -8.03 4.86 -5.50
N ILE A 162 -6.72 4.82 -5.77
CA ILE A 162 -5.84 3.76 -5.31
C ILE A 162 -5.37 4.10 -3.89
N TYR A 163 -5.57 3.18 -2.96
CA TYR A 163 -5.14 3.36 -1.57
C TYR A 163 -3.62 3.55 -1.49
N SER A 164 -3.18 4.62 -0.83
CA SER A 164 -1.85 5.19 -1.04
C SER A 164 -1.15 5.61 0.25
N CYS A 165 -1.19 4.76 1.29
CA CYS A 165 -0.49 5.01 2.55
C CYS A 165 1.03 5.17 2.39
N PHE A 166 1.61 4.42 1.47
CA PHE A 166 3.02 4.44 1.11
C PHE A 166 3.16 4.21 -0.41
N PRO A 167 4.26 4.68 -1.05
CA PRO A 167 4.50 4.46 -2.47
C PRO A 167 4.40 2.99 -2.90
N SER A 168 4.96 2.05 -2.13
CA SER A 168 4.92 0.61 -2.41
C SER A 168 3.50 0.08 -2.52
N ALA A 169 2.56 0.58 -1.73
CA ALA A 169 1.16 0.17 -1.81
C ALA A 169 0.55 0.57 -3.16
N VAL A 170 0.91 1.75 -3.67
CA VAL A 170 0.45 2.23 -4.98
C VAL A 170 1.14 1.48 -6.11
N ALA A 171 2.46 1.28 -6.04
CA ALA A 171 3.22 0.57 -7.06
C ALA A 171 2.76 -0.89 -7.20
N ILE A 172 2.59 -1.60 -6.08
CA ILE A 172 2.06 -2.98 -6.08
C ILE A 172 0.63 -2.99 -6.60
N ALA A 173 -0.22 -2.04 -6.19
CA ALA A 173 -1.57 -1.94 -6.74
C ALA A 173 -1.58 -1.73 -8.25
N CYS A 174 -0.73 -0.86 -8.78
CA CYS A 174 -0.63 -0.64 -10.22
C CYS A 174 -0.26 -1.93 -10.96
N GLU A 175 0.72 -2.68 -10.45
CA GLU A 175 1.17 -3.94 -11.05
C GLU A 175 0.09 -5.04 -10.99
N GLU A 176 -0.54 -5.25 -9.84
CA GLU A 176 -1.62 -6.23 -9.64
C GLU A 176 -2.84 -5.97 -10.54
N LEU A 177 -3.09 -4.69 -10.85
CA LEU A 177 -4.18 -4.26 -11.71
C LEU A 177 -3.79 -4.26 -13.21
N GLY A 178 -2.50 -4.27 -13.53
CA GLY A 178 -2.02 -3.98 -14.88
C GLY A 178 -2.24 -2.52 -15.31
N LEU A 179 -2.19 -1.60 -14.34
CA LEU A 179 -2.30 -0.16 -14.53
C LEU A 179 -0.90 0.47 -14.56
N ALA A 180 -0.67 1.43 -15.45
CA ALA A 180 0.59 2.17 -15.45
C ALA A 180 0.66 3.13 -14.25
N CYS A 181 1.81 3.22 -13.59
CA CYS A 181 2.03 4.15 -12.47
C CYS A 181 1.89 5.63 -12.88
N ASP A 182 2.04 5.94 -14.17
CA ASP A 182 1.88 7.25 -14.79
C ASP A 182 0.63 7.35 -15.67
N ASP A 183 -0.38 6.50 -15.42
CA ASP A 183 -1.62 6.50 -16.21
C ASP A 183 -2.22 7.92 -16.30
N PRO A 184 -2.51 8.42 -17.51
CA PRO A 184 -2.93 9.80 -17.72
C PRO A 184 -4.30 10.13 -17.09
N ARG A 185 -5.09 9.12 -16.71
CA ARG A 185 -6.35 9.29 -15.97
C ARG A 185 -6.10 9.71 -14.51
N GLY A 186 -4.88 9.47 -14.01
CA GLY A 186 -4.50 9.66 -12.61
C GLY A 186 -4.91 8.49 -11.73
N LEU A 187 -4.25 8.36 -10.58
CA LEU A 187 -4.42 7.24 -9.64
C LEU A 187 -5.25 7.59 -8.39
N THR A 188 -5.67 8.85 -8.26
CA THR A 188 -6.45 9.31 -7.11
C THR A 188 -7.42 10.42 -7.49
N VAL A 189 -8.59 10.42 -6.86
CA VAL A 189 -9.53 11.55 -6.87
C VAL A 189 -9.48 12.35 -5.57
N THR A 190 -8.78 11.85 -4.55
CA THR A 190 -8.73 12.44 -3.21
C THR A 190 -7.38 13.10 -2.88
N GLY A 191 -6.26 12.53 -3.34
CA GLY A 191 -4.91 13.09 -3.16
C GLY A 191 -3.96 12.27 -2.28
N GLY A 192 -4.37 11.09 -1.82
CA GLY A 192 -3.53 10.13 -1.09
C GLY A 192 -3.16 10.52 0.35
N LEU A 193 -2.86 9.51 1.17
CA LEU A 193 -2.72 9.68 2.62
C LEU A 193 -1.57 10.61 3.06
N PRO A 194 -0.40 10.67 2.38
CA PRO A 194 0.66 11.59 2.77
C PRO A 194 0.28 13.08 2.65
N PHE A 195 -0.67 13.41 1.77
CA PHE A 195 -0.98 14.81 1.41
C PHE A 195 -2.42 15.21 1.75
N PHE A 196 -3.40 14.38 1.42
CA PHE A 196 -4.78 14.57 1.88
C PHE A 196 -4.86 14.49 3.42
N GLY A 197 -4.07 13.60 4.00
CA GLY A 197 -4.15 13.22 5.40
C GLY A 197 -5.20 12.14 5.62
N GLY A 198 -4.87 11.08 6.35
CA GLY A 198 -5.76 9.95 6.57
C GLY A 198 -6.14 9.81 8.04
N PRO A 199 -7.41 9.95 8.45
CA PRO A 199 -7.83 9.75 9.84
C PRO A 199 -7.74 8.27 10.24
N GLY A 200 -6.52 7.77 10.41
CA GLY A 200 -6.17 6.37 10.67
C GLY A 200 -6.76 5.41 9.64
N ASN A 201 -7.95 4.89 9.93
CA ASN A 201 -8.60 3.81 9.18
C ASN A 201 -9.63 4.30 8.13
N ASN A 202 -9.99 5.58 8.11
CA ASN A 202 -11.17 6.06 7.36
C ASN A 202 -10.85 6.76 6.01
N TYR A 203 -9.60 6.69 5.51
CA TYR A 203 -9.23 7.34 4.23
C TYR A 203 -10.14 6.93 3.06
N SER A 204 -10.39 5.63 2.86
CA SER A 204 -11.16 5.15 1.70
C SER A 204 -12.61 5.65 1.67
N LEU A 205 -13.19 6.04 2.81
CA LEU A 205 -14.53 6.65 2.82
C LEU A 205 -14.51 8.08 2.25
N HIS A 206 -13.41 8.82 2.45
CA HIS A 206 -13.20 10.09 1.75
C HIS A 206 -12.98 9.85 0.24
N GLY A 207 -12.27 8.78 -0.12
CA GLY A 207 -12.18 8.29 -1.51
C GLY A 207 -13.55 8.09 -2.16
N ILE A 208 -14.45 7.39 -1.47
CA ILE A 208 -15.83 7.15 -1.93
C ILE A 208 -16.58 8.47 -2.09
N ALA A 209 -16.48 9.39 -1.11
CA ALA A 209 -17.13 10.69 -1.20
C ALA A 209 -16.63 11.54 -2.39
N SER A 210 -15.31 11.63 -2.59
CA SER A 210 -14.70 12.33 -3.72
C SER A 210 -15.09 11.70 -5.06
N MET A 211 -15.15 10.36 -5.13
CA MET A 211 -15.57 9.63 -6.32
C MET A 211 -17.03 9.92 -6.68
N VAL A 212 -17.93 9.92 -5.69
CA VAL A 212 -19.36 10.26 -5.89
C VAL A 212 -19.50 11.67 -6.49
N GLU A 213 -18.73 12.65 -6.02
CA GLU A 213 -18.76 14.00 -6.59
C GLU A 213 -18.28 14.04 -8.05
N LYS A 214 -17.22 13.31 -8.39
CA LYS A 214 -16.70 13.21 -9.76
C LYS A 214 -17.70 12.55 -10.69
N LEU A 215 -18.29 11.42 -10.28
CA LEU A 215 -19.27 10.67 -11.07
C LEU A 215 -20.55 11.46 -11.34
N ARG A 216 -21.08 12.19 -10.35
CA ARG A 216 -22.26 13.05 -10.57
C ARG A 216 -22.02 14.16 -11.59
N ARG A 217 -20.78 14.64 -11.74
CA ARG A 217 -20.41 15.63 -12.76
C ARG A 217 -20.23 15.01 -14.15
N LYS A 218 -19.99 13.70 -14.23
CA LYS A 218 -19.91 12.94 -15.48
C LYS A 218 -20.69 11.62 -15.37
N PRO A 219 -22.04 11.66 -15.44
CA PRO A 219 -22.89 10.52 -15.07
C PRO A 219 -22.66 9.23 -15.89
N SER A 220 -22.04 9.32 -17.06
CA SER A 220 -21.70 8.15 -17.88
C SER A 220 -20.42 7.43 -17.44
N ALA A 221 -19.59 8.05 -16.60
CA ALA A 221 -18.29 7.52 -16.19
C ALA A 221 -18.43 6.38 -15.16
N PHE A 222 -17.36 5.59 -15.07
CA PHE A 222 -17.16 4.59 -14.03
C PHE A 222 -15.89 4.93 -13.25
N GLY A 223 -15.94 4.68 -11.94
CA GLY A 223 -14.82 4.89 -11.04
C GLY A 223 -14.48 3.61 -10.28
N LEU A 224 -13.19 3.35 -10.09
CA LEU A 224 -12.68 2.26 -9.27
C LEU A 224 -12.01 2.79 -8.01
N ILE A 225 -12.35 2.22 -6.87
CA ILE A 225 -11.67 2.47 -5.60
C ILE A 225 -11.06 1.16 -5.12
N THR A 226 -9.82 1.23 -4.64
CA THR A 226 -9.22 0.18 -3.82
C THR A 226 -9.05 0.69 -2.39
N ALA A 227 -9.29 -0.19 -1.42
CA ALA A 227 -9.06 0.05 -0.01
C ALA A 227 -8.06 -0.99 0.49
N ASN A 228 -7.20 -0.56 1.41
CA ASN A 228 -6.20 -1.42 2.02
C ASN A 228 -6.17 -1.23 3.54
N GLY A 229 -6.13 -2.35 4.27
CA GLY A 229 -5.96 -2.41 5.71
C GLY A 229 -4.74 -3.23 6.11
N GLY A 230 -4.05 -2.81 7.17
CA GLY A 230 -2.84 -3.48 7.66
C GLY A 230 -1.63 -3.21 6.76
N TYR A 231 -0.89 -4.26 6.42
CA TYR A 231 0.36 -4.23 5.64
C TYR A 231 0.13 -4.89 4.28
N LEU A 232 -0.66 -4.25 3.41
CA LEU A 232 -1.24 -4.93 2.23
C LEU A 232 -2.01 -6.18 2.64
N THR A 233 -2.72 -6.15 3.77
CA THR A 233 -3.30 -7.36 4.37
C THR A 233 -4.73 -7.58 3.96
N LYS A 234 -5.55 -6.54 4.04
CA LYS A 234 -6.97 -6.62 3.75
C LYS A 234 -7.27 -5.73 2.57
N HIS A 235 -7.86 -6.29 1.54
CA HIS A 235 -8.20 -5.56 0.34
C HIS A 235 -9.70 -5.57 0.11
N ALA A 236 -10.22 -4.42 -0.29
CA ALA A 236 -11.57 -4.29 -0.81
C ALA A 236 -11.55 -3.41 -2.05
N SER A 237 -12.34 -3.75 -3.05
CA SER A 237 -12.50 -2.97 -4.27
C SER A 237 -13.95 -2.63 -4.51
N GLY A 238 -14.22 -1.45 -5.08
CA GLY A 238 -15.56 -1.00 -5.43
C GLY A 238 -15.57 -0.27 -6.77
N VAL A 239 -16.51 -0.64 -7.65
CA VAL A 239 -16.78 0.01 -8.93
C VAL A 239 -18.07 0.82 -8.82
N TYR A 240 -18.01 2.11 -9.14
CA TYR A 240 -19.10 3.06 -8.93
C TYR A 240 -19.49 3.77 -10.23
N SER A 241 -20.78 4.02 -10.44
CA SER A 241 -21.28 4.86 -11.55
C SER A 241 -22.68 5.41 -11.26
N CYS A 242 -23.06 6.51 -11.91
CA CYS A 242 -24.45 7.00 -11.91
C CYS A 242 -25.36 6.18 -12.84
N GLN A 243 -24.80 5.33 -13.71
CA GLN A 243 -25.61 4.45 -14.55
C GLN A 243 -26.40 3.47 -13.68
N PRO A 244 -27.71 3.26 -13.94
CA PRO A 244 -28.48 2.24 -13.25
C PRO A 244 -27.89 0.84 -13.43
N LEU A 245 -28.10 -0.03 -12.44
CA LEU A 245 -27.71 -1.44 -12.53
C LEU A 245 -28.56 -2.14 -13.61
N ALA A 246 -27.91 -2.94 -14.47
CA ALA A 246 -28.60 -3.70 -15.52
C ALA A 246 -29.33 -4.94 -14.98
N SER A 247 -28.90 -5.44 -13.81
CA SER A 247 -29.44 -6.62 -13.14
C SER A 247 -29.61 -6.37 -11.65
N GLU A 248 -30.30 -7.29 -10.97
CA GLU A 248 -30.41 -7.27 -9.51
C GLU A 248 -29.01 -7.37 -8.88
N TRP A 249 -28.77 -6.54 -7.86
CA TRP A 249 -27.51 -6.55 -7.13
C TRP A 249 -27.46 -7.74 -6.18
N GLN A 250 -26.37 -8.49 -6.21
CA GLN A 250 -26.13 -9.63 -5.34
C GLN A 250 -24.74 -9.53 -4.72
N LEU A 251 -24.57 -10.08 -3.53
CA LEU A 251 -23.26 -10.13 -2.88
C LEU A 251 -22.31 -11.04 -3.70
N PRO A 252 -21.06 -10.64 -3.96
CA PRO A 252 -20.08 -11.49 -4.63
C PRO A 252 -19.67 -12.69 -3.76
N ASP A 253 -19.21 -13.77 -4.41
CA ASP A 253 -18.60 -14.92 -3.72
C ASP A 253 -17.13 -14.61 -3.36
N SER A 254 -16.93 -13.85 -2.28
CA SER A 254 -15.59 -13.53 -1.77
C SER A 254 -14.85 -14.78 -1.24
N ASP A 255 -15.57 -15.80 -0.78
CA ASP A 255 -14.99 -17.04 -0.23
C ASP A 255 -14.26 -17.85 -1.31
N SER A 256 -14.72 -17.80 -2.56
CA SER A 256 -14.00 -18.41 -3.68
C SER A 256 -12.63 -17.77 -3.89
N ILE A 257 -12.56 -16.43 -3.85
CA ILE A 257 -11.29 -15.71 -4.03
C ILE A 257 -10.36 -15.96 -2.84
N GLN A 258 -10.89 -15.94 -1.61
CA GLN A 258 -10.07 -16.22 -0.43
C GLN A 258 -9.46 -17.63 -0.48
N ARG A 259 -10.21 -18.65 -0.92
CA ARG A 259 -9.68 -20.00 -1.10
C ARG A 259 -8.56 -20.07 -2.16
N GLU A 260 -8.68 -19.31 -3.24
CA GLU A 260 -7.63 -19.23 -4.26
C GLU A 260 -6.36 -18.63 -3.68
N VAL A 261 -6.46 -17.51 -2.96
CA VAL A 261 -5.33 -16.87 -2.26
C VAL A 261 -4.71 -17.83 -1.25
N ASP A 262 -5.51 -18.46 -0.40
CA ASP A 262 -5.03 -19.36 0.66
C ASP A 262 -4.32 -20.60 0.11
N SER A 263 -4.59 -20.98 -1.14
CA SER A 263 -4.01 -22.14 -1.83
C SER A 263 -2.64 -21.87 -2.48
N LEU A 264 -2.20 -20.60 -2.51
CA LEU A 264 -0.87 -20.25 -3.03
C LEU A 264 0.24 -20.90 -2.18
N ASP A 265 1.40 -21.11 -2.80
CA ASP A 265 2.55 -21.73 -2.15
C ASP A 265 3.30 -20.69 -1.31
N TYR A 266 3.00 -20.64 -0.01
CA TYR A 266 3.60 -19.70 0.92
C TYR A 266 4.87 -20.27 1.58
N PRO A 267 5.89 -19.43 1.80
CA PRO A 267 7.12 -19.86 2.44
C PRO A 267 6.89 -20.22 3.91
N VAL A 268 7.65 -21.21 4.38
CA VAL A 268 7.66 -21.62 5.79
C VAL A 268 8.44 -20.60 6.61
N PHE A 269 7.96 -20.32 7.82
CA PHE A 269 8.59 -19.40 8.77
C PHE A 269 9.18 -20.14 9.98
N THR A 270 10.36 -19.70 10.43
CA THR A 270 11.01 -20.22 11.64
C THR A 270 11.30 -19.10 12.64
N GLU A 271 10.92 -19.30 13.91
CA GLU A 271 11.20 -18.37 15.00
C GLU A 271 12.64 -18.48 15.53
N THR A 272 13.28 -19.64 15.33
CA THR A 272 14.61 -20.00 15.85
C THR A 272 15.60 -20.29 14.71
N PRO A 273 15.87 -19.32 13.82
CA PRO A 273 16.81 -19.50 12.72
C PRO A 273 18.24 -19.67 13.23
N GLN A 274 19.00 -20.57 12.59
CA GLN A 274 20.41 -20.77 12.88
C GLN A 274 21.18 -21.20 11.63
N GLY A 275 22.30 -20.54 11.35
CA GLY A 275 23.26 -20.91 10.30
C GLY A 275 23.33 -19.92 9.14
N ASP A 276 23.77 -20.42 7.98
CA ASP A 276 23.94 -19.62 6.77
C ASP A 276 22.59 -19.11 6.24
N ALA A 277 22.52 -17.82 5.94
CA ALA A 277 21.32 -17.17 5.45
C ALA A 277 21.62 -16.13 4.37
N THR A 278 20.57 -15.74 3.65
CA THR A 278 20.55 -14.59 2.74
C THR A 278 19.47 -13.59 3.15
N ILE A 279 19.69 -12.31 2.88
CA ILE A 279 18.67 -11.27 3.05
C ILE A 279 17.68 -11.32 1.88
N GLU A 280 16.40 -11.30 2.20
CA GLU A 280 15.31 -11.21 1.23
C GLU A 280 14.76 -9.78 1.13
N THR A 281 14.63 -9.09 2.26
CA THR A 281 14.39 -7.64 2.32
C THR A 281 14.85 -7.07 3.65
N TYR A 282 15.03 -5.75 3.73
CA TYR A 282 15.43 -5.07 4.94
C TYR A 282 14.91 -3.63 5.01
N THR A 283 15.02 -3.03 6.18
CA THR A 283 14.91 -1.57 6.36
C THR A 283 15.80 -1.11 7.51
N VAL A 284 16.09 0.19 7.54
CA VAL A 284 16.77 0.87 8.65
C VAL A 284 15.83 1.92 9.20
N CYS A 285 15.49 1.81 10.48
CA CYS A 285 14.67 2.78 11.21
C CYS A 285 15.52 3.93 11.74
N PHE A 286 14.98 5.14 11.66
CA PHE A 286 15.63 6.35 12.13
C PHE A 286 14.89 6.99 13.29
N LYS A 287 15.63 7.59 14.23
CA LYS A 287 15.10 8.42 15.31
C LYS A 287 15.74 9.80 15.22
N ARG A 288 14.93 10.82 14.93
CA ARG A 288 15.41 12.21 14.73
C ARG A 288 16.53 12.34 13.70
N GLY A 289 16.52 11.52 12.65
CA GLY A 289 17.51 11.54 11.57
C GLY A 289 18.68 10.57 11.74
N GLU A 290 18.85 9.98 12.93
CA GLU A 290 19.93 9.03 13.20
C GLU A 290 19.44 7.58 13.06
N PRO A 291 20.18 6.67 12.42
CA PRO A 291 19.80 5.26 12.33
C PRO A 291 19.90 4.59 13.70
N VAL A 292 18.86 3.86 14.09
CA VAL A 292 18.76 3.25 15.44
C VAL A 292 18.53 1.75 15.44
N ARG A 293 18.03 1.19 14.34
CA ARG A 293 17.69 -0.23 14.25
C ARG A 293 17.55 -0.66 12.80
N SER A 294 18.03 -1.84 12.45
CA SER A 294 17.69 -2.50 11.19
C SER A 294 16.63 -3.56 11.44
N ILE A 295 15.78 -3.83 10.45
CA ILE A 295 14.87 -4.98 10.42
C ILE A 295 15.24 -5.75 9.17
N VAL A 296 15.52 -7.04 9.31
CA VAL A 296 15.93 -7.93 8.24
C VAL A 296 14.93 -9.07 8.16
N ILE A 297 14.45 -9.34 6.94
CA ILE A 297 13.80 -10.58 6.60
C ILE A 297 14.80 -11.37 5.76
N GLY A 298 15.11 -12.59 6.21
CA GLY A 298 16.08 -13.45 5.54
C GLY A 298 15.54 -14.86 5.35
N ARG A 299 16.27 -15.64 4.54
CA ARG A 299 15.99 -17.06 4.28
C ARG A 299 17.22 -17.90 4.60
N LEU A 300 17.02 -19.02 5.29
CA LEU A 300 18.08 -19.99 5.55
C LEU A 300 18.48 -20.66 4.23
N LEU A 301 19.79 -20.79 3.97
CA LEU A 301 20.28 -21.38 2.72
C LEU A 301 20.01 -22.89 2.62
N THR A 302 19.82 -23.57 3.76
CA THR A 302 19.67 -25.02 3.83
C THR A 302 18.21 -25.48 3.74
N THR A 303 17.28 -24.72 4.32
CA THR A 303 15.85 -25.10 4.42
C THR A 303 14.92 -24.16 3.68
N ASP A 304 15.41 -23.02 3.21
CA ASP A 304 14.63 -21.95 2.57
C ASP A 304 13.56 -21.32 3.49
N GLU A 305 13.58 -21.65 4.80
CA GLU A 305 12.70 -21.08 5.80
C GLU A 305 13.02 -19.60 6.01
N ARG A 306 11.98 -18.78 6.06
CA ARG A 306 12.08 -17.36 6.32
C ARG A 306 12.18 -17.08 7.81
N PHE A 307 12.89 -16.03 8.17
CA PHE A 307 12.97 -15.52 9.52
C PHE A 307 13.00 -13.99 9.56
N VAL A 308 12.74 -13.43 10.74
CA VAL A 308 12.95 -12.01 11.04
C VAL A 308 14.14 -11.88 11.99
N ALA A 309 15.03 -10.94 11.70
CA ALA A 309 16.21 -10.63 12.49
C ALA A 309 16.49 -9.12 12.53
N ASN A 310 17.43 -8.71 13.36
CA ASN A 310 18.06 -7.40 13.34
C ASN A 310 19.57 -7.59 13.09
N THR A 311 20.28 -6.55 12.68
CA THR A 311 21.75 -6.54 12.73
C THR A 311 22.23 -6.01 14.08
N ALA A 312 23.53 -6.13 14.36
CA ALA A 312 24.12 -5.44 15.49
C ALA A 312 23.89 -3.92 15.36
N ALA A 313 23.68 -3.24 16.49
CA ALA A 313 23.43 -1.80 16.54
C ALA A 313 24.74 -1.01 16.41
N GLU A 314 25.46 -1.23 15.31
CA GLU A 314 26.74 -0.62 15.02
C GLU A 314 26.59 0.44 13.92
N PRO A 315 27.08 1.67 14.12
CA PRO A 315 26.94 2.75 13.13
C PRO A 315 27.45 2.37 11.74
N GLN A 316 28.55 1.62 11.65
CA GLN A 316 29.14 1.20 10.39
C GLN A 316 28.24 0.26 9.59
N LEU A 317 27.51 -0.65 10.26
CA LEU A 317 26.57 -1.56 9.60
C LEU A 317 25.35 -0.80 9.07
N PHE A 318 24.84 0.17 9.84
CA PHE A 318 23.73 1.01 9.38
C PHE A 318 24.13 1.88 8.18
N ASP A 319 25.32 2.50 8.22
CA ASP A 319 25.84 3.26 7.09
C ASP A 319 25.97 2.39 5.83
N ASP A 320 26.41 1.15 5.98
CA ASP A 320 26.57 0.21 4.86
C ASP A 320 25.21 -0.24 4.29
N LEU A 321 24.23 -0.54 5.15
CA LEU A 321 22.83 -0.84 4.77
C LEU A 321 22.16 0.32 4.01
N ILE A 322 22.50 1.56 4.34
CA ILE A 322 21.95 2.76 3.70
C ILE A 322 22.60 3.00 2.34
N LYS A 323 23.92 2.78 2.23
CA LYS A 323 24.69 3.07 1.01
C LYS A 323 24.60 1.96 -0.03
N HIS A 324 24.46 0.72 0.41
CA HIS A 324 24.51 -0.45 -0.47
C HIS A 324 23.24 -1.28 -0.35
N ASP A 325 22.84 -1.87 -1.46
CA ASP A 325 21.73 -2.81 -1.47
C ASP A 325 22.17 -4.14 -0.88
N TRP A 326 21.64 -4.47 0.30
CA TRP A 326 21.95 -5.71 1.01
C TRP A 326 21.02 -6.88 0.65
N ILE A 327 20.00 -6.69 -0.19
CA ILE A 327 19.16 -7.81 -0.62
C ILE A 327 20.00 -8.80 -1.42
N GLY A 328 19.90 -10.09 -1.07
CA GLY A 328 20.75 -11.17 -1.59
C GLY A 328 22.11 -11.33 -0.89
N ARG A 329 22.46 -10.44 0.07
CA ARG A 329 23.71 -10.57 0.82
C ARG A 329 23.67 -11.78 1.75
N ARG A 330 24.76 -12.55 1.76
CA ARG A 330 24.94 -13.71 2.63
C ARG A 330 25.42 -13.30 4.02
N GLY A 331 25.08 -14.11 5.01
CA GLY A 331 25.48 -13.92 6.40
C GLY A 331 25.20 -15.14 7.25
N GLN A 332 25.49 -15.01 8.54
CA GLN A 332 25.06 -15.95 9.57
C GLN A 332 23.87 -15.36 10.32
N VAL A 333 22.89 -16.20 10.62
CA VAL A 333 21.83 -15.87 11.59
C VAL A 333 21.97 -16.75 12.83
N ARG A 334 21.79 -16.14 13.99
CA ARG A 334 21.74 -16.84 15.28
C ARG A 334 20.73 -16.21 16.20
N GLN A 335 20.18 -17.01 17.09
CA GLN A 335 19.35 -16.51 18.17
C GLN A 335 20.23 -15.85 19.25
N CYS A 336 19.80 -14.70 19.75
CA CYS A 336 20.45 -13.94 20.81
C CYS A 336 19.39 -13.44 21.80
N GLY A 337 19.10 -14.24 22.82
CA GLY A 337 17.97 -14.01 23.72
C GLY A 337 16.64 -14.15 22.98
N GLU A 338 15.76 -13.15 23.08
CA GLU A 338 14.46 -13.15 22.40
C GLU A 338 14.52 -12.66 20.93
N LEU A 339 15.69 -12.17 20.49
CA LEU A 339 15.92 -11.65 19.15
C LEU A 339 16.74 -12.61 18.31
N ASN A 340 16.64 -12.44 16.98
CA ASN A 340 17.54 -13.08 16.03
C ASN A 340 18.50 -12.01 15.50
N LEU A 341 19.78 -12.35 15.43
CA LEU A 341 20.83 -11.47 14.94
C LEU A 341 21.35 -11.99 13.60
N PHE A 342 21.35 -11.14 12.58
CA PHE A 342 21.99 -11.38 11.30
C PHE A 342 23.34 -10.66 11.25
N GLU A 343 24.39 -11.41 10.96
CA GLU A 343 25.77 -10.94 10.82
C GLU A 343 26.21 -11.17 9.35
N PRO A 344 26.45 -10.11 8.56
CA PRO A 344 26.90 -10.28 7.18
C PRO A 344 28.29 -10.91 7.12
N VAL A 345 28.54 -11.74 6.11
CA VAL A 345 29.89 -12.29 5.83
C VAL A 345 30.58 -11.57 4.69
#